data_AF-A0A0C4DIU2-F1
#
_entry.id   AF-A0A0C4DIU2-F1
#
_cell.length_a   1.000
_cell.length_b   1.000
_cell.length_c   1.000
_cell.angle_alpha   90.00
_cell.angle_beta   90.00
_cell.angle_gamma   90.00
#
_symmetry.space_group_name_H-M   'P 1'
#
loop_
_entity.id
_entity.type
_entity.pdbx_description
1 polymer ?
#
loop_
_entity_poly.entity_id
_entity_poly.type
_entity_poly.pdbx_seq_one_letter_code
_entity_poly.pdbx_strand_id
1 'polypeptide(L)'
;MPNLKLPVTTSKIGYGQSNPTYYLDDAAGVRYILRKKPVGKAISPVAHQVMEFVKGRIITDTDMEELSPDERRQAWFSAIETLAWLHSLDPDMIGLEGYGKKTGFYARHCSTWSRIELQQAAVKHVKTGKPLGRAHKRYDEVVLHPTEPRVIAILDWELSTIGHPLMDLVFCISPFFSDYTKSGKSSLSLQDSPYKLEHRARSGIPEPDELLARYAEIVGFDMRQDNRGKDWDTAIIFHYLRGATIAHGIQARSISGQSSSSFSHLYFSKTRQAIEAALRRIESLKDQQTSESKL
;
A
#
# COMPACT_ATOMS: atom_id res chain seq x y z
N MET A 1 24.52 -2.71 19.33
CA MET A 1 23.64 -2.43 20.50
C MET A 1 24.47 -2.60 21.76
N PRO A 2 24.48 -1.64 22.69
CA PRO A 2 25.37 -1.67 23.86
C PRO A 2 25.04 -2.80 24.86
N ASN A 3 23.77 -3.22 24.94
CA ASN A 3 23.31 -4.12 26.01
C ASN A 3 23.20 -5.61 25.61
N LEU A 4 23.30 -5.92 24.31
CA LEU A 4 23.04 -7.26 23.74
C LEU A 4 24.00 -8.33 24.30
N LYS A 5 23.46 -9.43 24.83
CA LYS A 5 24.23 -10.52 25.43
C LYS A 5 24.38 -11.72 24.48
N LEU A 6 25.63 -12.15 24.27
CA LEU A 6 25.96 -13.37 23.53
C LEU A 6 25.94 -14.60 24.46
N PRO A 7 25.63 -15.81 23.96
CA PRO A 7 25.19 -16.12 22.59
C PRO A 7 23.78 -15.60 22.29
N VAL A 8 23.49 -15.43 20.99
CA VAL A 8 22.13 -15.09 20.50
C VAL A 8 21.57 -16.25 19.70
N THR A 9 20.27 -16.47 19.76
CA THR A 9 19.53 -17.42 18.91
C THR A 9 18.59 -16.64 17.99
N THR A 10 18.20 -17.22 16.85
CA THR A 10 17.32 -16.55 15.89
C THR A 10 16.28 -17.49 15.29
N SER A 11 15.05 -17.01 15.13
CA SER A 11 13.96 -17.73 14.44
C SER A 11 13.28 -16.82 13.40
N LYS A 12 12.95 -17.35 12.22
CA LYS A 12 12.41 -16.53 11.12
C LYS A 12 10.93 -16.21 11.34
N ILE A 13 10.54 -14.95 11.11
CA ILE A 13 9.17 -14.49 11.12
C ILE A 13 8.59 -14.50 9.70
N GLY A 14 7.56 -15.32 9.47
CA GLY A 14 6.76 -15.31 8.25
C GLY A 14 7.47 -15.73 6.96
N TYR A 15 6.73 -15.62 5.85
CA TYR A 15 7.10 -16.18 4.55
C TYR A 15 7.74 -15.18 3.57
N GLY A 16 8.08 -13.98 4.03
CA GLY A 16 8.66 -12.92 3.21
C GLY A 16 10.07 -13.22 2.68
N GLN A 17 10.40 -12.62 1.53
CA GLN A 17 11.73 -12.71 0.88
C GLN A 17 12.35 -11.33 0.54
N SER A 18 11.55 -10.24 0.49
CA SER A 18 12.03 -8.87 0.17
C SER A 18 12.79 -8.19 1.31
N ASN A 19 12.50 -8.55 2.56
CA ASN A 19 13.32 -8.26 3.73
C ASN A 19 13.03 -9.34 4.79
N PRO A 20 13.76 -10.48 4.79
CA PRO A 20 13.64 -11.51 5.81
C PRO A 20 13.80 -10.97 7.24
N THR A 21 12.73 -11.07 8.02
CA THR A 21 12.68 -10.66 9.43
C THR A 21 12.82 -11.87 10.35
N TYR A 22 13.52 -11.69 11.48
CA TYR A 22 13.78 -12.71 12.47
C TYR A 22 13.52 -12.17 13.88
N TYR A 23 13.02 -13.02 14.78
CA TYR A 23 13.28 -12.83 16.20
C TYR A 23 14.77 -13.11 16.44
N LEU A 24 15.39 -12.29 17.28
CA LEU A 24 16.72 -12.51 17.82
C LEU A 24 16.60 -12.48 19.35
N ASP A 25 16.85 -13.61 19.99
CA ASP A 25 16.77 -13.78 21.44
C ASP A 25 18.19 -13.84 22.01
N ASP A 26 18.49 -13.00 22.99
CA ASP A 26 19.81 -12.86 23.60
C ASP A 26 19.98 -13.69 24.89
N ALA A 27 21.21 -13.80 25.38
CA ALA A 27 21.52 -14.63 26.55
C ALA A 27 20.95 -14.11 27.88
N ALA A 28 20.37 -12.91 27.93
CA ALA A 28 19.59 -12.39 29.06
C ALA A 28 18.07 -12.61 28.88
N GLY A 29 17.64 -13.26 27.80
CA GLY A 29 16.24 -13.46 27.45
C GLY A 29 15.58 -12.23 26.81
N VAL A 30 16.36 -11.22 26.40
CA VAL A 30 15.83 -10.04 25.71
C VAL A 30 15.60 -10.37 24.24
N ARG A 31 14.36 -10.15 23.78
CA ARG A 31 13.97 -10.35 22.38
C ARG A 31 14.15 -9.06 21.58
N TYR A 32 14.61 -9.23 20.36
CA TYR A 32 14.82 -8.19 19.36
C TYR A 32 14.19 -8.60 18.02
N ILE A 33 13.94 -7.61 17.16
CA ILE A 33 13.60 -7.83 15.74
C ILE A 33 14.84 -7.52 14.90
N LEU A 34 15.33 -8.52 14.17
CA LEU A 34 16.38 -8.39 13.16
C LEU A 34 15.75 -8.37 11.77
N ARG A 35 15.91 -7.26 11.02
CA ARG A 35 15.61 -7.21 9.58
C ARG A 35 16.89 -7.41 8.78
N LYS A 36 16.91 -8.44 7.93
CA LYS A 36 18.06 -8.81 7.09
C LYS A 36 17.74 -8.58 5.61
N LYS A 37 18.70 -7.98 4.89
CA LYS A 37 18.70 -7.85 3.43
C LYS A 37 18.49 -9.22 2.70
N PRO A 38 17.77 -9.25 1.56
CA PRO A 38 17.65 -10.44 0.71
C PRO A 38 18.97 -11.04 0.21
N VAL A 39 18.93 -12.33 -0.12
CA VAL A 39 20.04 -13.01 -0.80
C VAL A 39 20.09 -12.56 -2.27
N GLY A 40 21.01 -11.67 -2.60
CA GLY A 40 21.21 -11.17 -3.97
C GLY A 40 21.89 -9.80 -4.05
N LYS A 41 21.95 -9.25 -5.26
CA LYS A 41 22.41 -7.88 -5.52
C LYS A 41 21.35 -6.89 -5.02
N ALA A 42 21.69 -6.11 -4.01
CA ALA A 42 20.77 -5.14 -3.40
C ALA A 42 20.54 -3.91 -4.30
N ILE A 43 19.36 -3.30 -4.17
CA ILE A 43 19.01 -2.02 -4.78
C ILE A 43 19.33 -0.84 -3.84
N SER A 44 19.43 -1.08 -2.52
CA SER A 44 19.79 -0.09 -1.49
C SER A 44 20.75 -0.69 -0.45
N PRO A 45 21.75 0.06 0.05
CA PRO A 45 22.67 -0.41 1.10
C PRO A 45 22.08 -0.37 2.52
N VAL A 46 21.02 0.42 2.76
CA VAL A 46 20.56 0.82 4.11
C VAL A 46 19.67 -0.23 4.80
N ALA A 47 19.34 -1.34 4.13
CA ALA A 47 18.36 -2.34 4.58
C ALA A 47 18.88 -3.32 5.66
N HIS A 48 19.44 -2.79 6.76
CA HIS A 48 19.95 -3.58 7.88
C HIS A 48 19.65 -2.87 9.21
N GLN A 49 18.78 -3.45 10.04
CA GLN A 49 18.45 -2.88 11.36
C GLN A 49 18.13 -3.99 12.36
N VAL A 50 18.58 -3.79 13.60
CA VAL A 50 18.10 -4.52 14.78
C VAL A 50 17.31 -3.53 15.63
N MET A 51 16.14 -3.94 16.11
CA MET A 51 15.22 -3.12 16.89
C MET A 51 14.81 -3.89 18.14
N GLU A 52 14.41 -3.18 19.20
CA GLU A 52 13.77 -3.79 20.36
C GLU A 52 12.45 -4.46 19.98
N PHE A 53 12.09 -5.57 20.63
CA PHE A 53 10.83 -6.25 20.37
C PHE A 53 9.67 -5.62 21.14
N VAL A 54 8.86 -4.82 20.43
CA VAL A 54 7.56 -4.38 20.94
C VAL A 54 6.60 -5.57 21.01
N LYS A 55 6.21 -5.97 22.22
CA LYS A 55 5.25 -7.05 22.46
C LYS A 55 3.82 -6.56 22.18
N GLY A 56 3.13 -7.20 21.24
CA GLY A 56 1.74 -6.87 20.88
C GLY A 56 1.03 -7.96 20.08
N ARG A 57 -0.23 -7.72 19.71
CA ARG A 57 -0.97 -8.51 18.71
C ARG A 57 -0.58 -8.04 17.31
N ILE A 58 -0.45 -8.96 16.34
CA ILE A 58 -0.29 -8.61 14.92
C ILE A 58 -1.50 -9.19 14.18
N ILE A 59 -2.49 -8.34 13.90
CA ILE A 59 -3.62 -8.67 13.03
C ILE A 59 -3.10 -8.63 11.59
N THR A 60 -3.35 -9.69 10.81
CA THR A 60 -2.73 -9.84 9.46
C THR A 60 -3.73 -9.89 8.32
N ASP A 61 -5.02 -10.02 8.64
CA ASP A 61 -6.15 -9.81 7.74
C ASP A 61 -6.69 -8.38 7.89
N THR A 62 -7.22 -7.81 6.81
CA THR A 62 -7.81 -6.46 6.83
C THR A 62 -9.08 -6.37 7.66
N ASP A 63 -9.84 -7.47 7.69
CA ASP A 63 -11.21 -7.54 8.19
C ASP A 63 -11.25 -7.67 9.73
N MET A 64 -10.08 -7.89 10.34
CA MET A 64 -9.86 -8.11 11.75
C MET A 64 -10.74 -9.23 12.31
N GLU A 65 -10.81 -10.37 11.60
CA GLU A 65 -11.67 -11.52 11.90
C GLU A 65 -11.51 -12.01 13.35
N GLU A 66 -10.32 -11.88 13.93
CA GLU A 66 -10.00 -12.25 15.33
C GLU A 66 -10.56 -11.30 16.42
N LEU A 67 -11.08 -10.12 16.05
CA LEU A 67 -11.61 -9.14 17.01
C LEU A 67 -13.13 -9.24 17.20
N SER A 68 -13.59 -8.93 18.41
CA SER A 68 -15.00 -8.61 18.66
C SER A 68 -15.43 -7.34 17.87
N PRO A 69 -16.73 -7.13 17.58
CA PRO A 69 -17.20 -5.92 16.88
C PRO A 69 -16.74 -4.61 17.55
N ASP A 70 -16.80 -4.52 18.87
CA ASP A 70 -16.39 -3.32 19.60
C ASP A 70 -14.87 -3.09 19.55
N GLU A 71 -14.06 -4.14 19.70
CA GLU A 71 -12.60 -4.05 19.49
C GLU A 71 -12.28 -3.69 18.03
N ARG A 72 -13.00 -4.23 17.05
CA ARG A 72 -12.81 -3.94 15.61
C ARG A 72 -13.08 -2.47 15.32
N ARG A 73 -14.14 -1.89 15.91
CA ARG A 73 -14.45 -0.47 15.80
C ARG A 73 -13.33 0.37 16.43
N GLN A 74 -12.90 0.03 17.64
CA GLN A 74 -11.81 0.72 18.34
C GLN A 74 -10.47 0.64 17.60
N ALA A 75 -10.15 -0.52 17.01
CA ALA A 75 -8.94 -0.73 16.22
C ALA A 75 -8.93 0.12 14.93
N TRP A 76 -10.08 0.26 14.26
CA TRP A 76 -10.22 1.15 13.10
C TRP A 76 -10.02 2.63 13.46
N PHE A 77 -10.58 3.10 14.60
CA PHE A 77 -10.31 4.46 15.07
C PHE A 77 -8.85 4.64 15.47
N SER A 78 -8.28 3.74 16.27
CA SER A 78 -6.87 3.81 16.67
C SER A 78 -5.92 3.82 15.47
N ALA A 79 -6.21 3.08 14.40
CA ALA A 79 -5.46 3.10 13.16
C ALA A 79 -5.55 4.45 12.42
N ILE A 80 -6.75 5.02 12.27
CA ILE A 80 -6.92 6.30 11.57
C ILE A 80 -6.36 7.48 12.37
N GLU A 81 -6.47 7.45 13.70
CA GLU A 81 -5.91 8.44 14.61
C GLU A 81 -4.38 8.41 14.61
N THR A 82 -3.77 7.22 14.62
CA THR A 82 -2.31 7.07 14.50
C THR A 82 -1.80 7.63 13.18
N LEU A 83 -2.52 7.38 12.08
CA LEU A 83 -2.18 7.91 10.76
C LEU A 83 -2.35 9.43 10.68
N ALA A 84 -3.45 9.96 11.24
CA ALA A 84 -3.71 11.39 11.30
C ALA A 84 -2.65 12.13 12.14
N TRP A 85 -2.28 11.59 13.30
CA TRP A 85 -1.21 12.13 14.14
C TRP A 85 0.12 12.16 13.39
N LEU A 86 0.51 11.06 12.74
CA LEU A 86 1.72 10.98 11.90
C LEU A 86 1.72 12.04 10.79
N HIS A 87 0.57 12.27 10.14
CA HIS A 87 0.40 13.27 9.09
C HIS A 87 0.32 14.72 9.59
N SER A 88 0.12 14.95 10.90
CA SER A 88 0.17 16.29 11.52
C SER A 88 1.58 16.76 11.92
N LEU A 89 2.59 15.88 11.84
CA LEU A 89 3.98 16.23 12.14
C LEU A 89 4.63 16.97 10.96
N ASP A 90 5.29 18.10 11.23
CA ASP A 90 6.24 18.68 10.26
C ASP A 90 7.55 17.87 10.27
N PRO A 91 7.97 17.25 9.14
CA PRO A 91 9.22 16.51 9.06
C PRO A 91 10.46 17.31 9.45
N ASP A 92 10.51 18.62 9.17
CA ASP A 92 11.72 19.41 9.45
C ASP A 92 11.90 19.61 10.96
N MET A 93 10.80 19.87 11.67
CA MET A 93 10.76 20.04 13.13
C MET A 93 11.15 18.79 13.92
N ILE A 94 11.11 17.60 13.30
CA ILE A 94 11.54 16.32 13.89
C ILE A 94 12.86 15.79 13.32
N GLY A 95 13.63 16.64 12.62
CA GLY A 95 14.97 16.30 12.12
C GLY A 95 14.97 15.40 10.88
N LEU A 96 13.87 15.35 10.13
CA LEU A 96 13.77 14.68 8.83
C LEU A 96 13.90 15.68 7.65
N GLU A 97 14.55 16.82 7.88
CA GLU A 97 14.94 17.75 6.82
C GLU A 97 15.74 16.99 5.74
N GLY A 98 15.35 17.15 4.47
CA GLY A 98 15.98 16.46 3.34
C GLY A 98 15.61 14.98 3.17
N TYR A 99 14.80 14.36 4.05
CA TYR A 99 14.37 12.96 3.93
C TYR A 99 13.54 12.65 2.67
N GLY A 100 12.92 13.67 2.06
CA GLY A 100 12.19 13.53 0.81
C GLY A 100 11.91 14.85 0.10
N LYS A 101 11.52 14.77 -1.17
CA LYS A 101 11.13 15.95 -1.95
C LYS A 101 9.66 16.30 -1.71
N LYS A 102 9.41 17.35 -0.92
CA LYS A 102 8.08 17.80 -0.47
C LYS A 102 7.07 18.01 -1.63
N THR A 103 7.49 18.62 -2.73
CA THR A 103 6.63 18.98 -3.86
C THR A 103 6.62 17.92 -4.97
N GLY A 104 5.56 17.86 -5.79
CA GLY A 104 5.54 17.05 -7.02
C GLY A 104 5.61 15.54 -6.81
N PHE A 105 5.00 15.03 -5.73
CA PHE A 105 5.11 13.62 -5.33
C PHE A 105 4.77 12.63 -6.45
N TYR A 106 3.60 12.83 -7.05
CA TYR A 106 3.07 12.09 -8.18
C TYR A 106 4.05 11.87 -9.31
N ALA A 107 4.59 12.95 -9.87
CA ALA A 107 5.21 12.89 -11.20
C ALA A 107 6.44 11.96 -11.15
N ARG A 108 7.14 11.98 -10.01
CA ARG A 108 8.19 11.01 -9.67
C ARG A 108 7.66 9.58 -9.61
N HIS A 109 6.52 9.36 -8.96
CA HIS A 109 5.96 8.04 -8.72
C HIS A 109 5.29 7.43 -9.93
N CYS A 110 4.45 8.15 -10.69
CA CYS A 110 3.92 7.66 -11.96
C CYS A 110 5.05 7.31 -12.94
N SER A 111 6.04 8.20 -13.10
CA SER A 111 7.25 7.92 -13.90
C SER A 111 8.01 6.69 -13.39
N THR A 112 8.13 6.54 -12.07
CA THR A 112 8.81 5.38 -11.44
C THR A 112 8.03 4.09 -11.62
N TRP A 113 6.72 4.08 -11.44
CA TRP A 113 5.87 2.90 -11.64
C TRP A 113 5.81 2.50 -13.12
N SER A 114 5.68 3.42 -14.07
CA SER A 114 5.78 3.12 -15.51
C SER A 114 7.14 2.53 -15.87
N ARG A 115 8.25 3.11 -15.36
CA ARG A 115 9.60 2.56 -15.58
C ARG A 115 9.78 1.17 -14.94
N ILE A 116 9.20 0.94 -13.76
CA ILE A 116 9.21 -0.35 -13.08
C ILE A 116 8.38 -1.38 -13.85
N GLU A 117 7.20 -1.01 -14.34
CA GLU A 117 6.33 -1.90 -15.12
C GLU A 117 6.97 -2.31 -16.44
N LEU A 118 7.61 -1.37 -17.17
CA LEU A 118 8.38 -1.68 -18.37
C LEU A 118 9.58 -2.61 -18.08
N GLN A 119 10.26 -2.42 -16.95
CA GLN A 119 11.33 -3.32 -16.51
C GLN A 119 10.82 -4.71 -16.14
N GLN A 120 9.64 -4.81 -15.51
CA GLN A 120 8.97 -6.09 -15.21
C GLN A 120 8.46 -6.79 -16.47
N ALA A 121 7.89 -6.05 -17.42
CA ALA A 121 7.35 -6.56 -18.68
C ALA A 121 8.42 -7.24 -19.55
N ALA A 122 9.67 -6.75 -19.47
CA ALA A 122 10.83 -7.32 -20.14
C ALA A 122 11.39 -8.59 -19.50
N VAL A 123 10.97 -8.97 -18.28
CA VAL A 123 11.43 -10.20 -17.61
C VAL A 123 10.96 -11.43 -18.38
N LYS A 124 11.88 -12.35 -18.66
CA LYS A 124 11.62 -13.57 -19.44
C LYS A 124 11.29 -14.76 -18.55
N HIS A 125 10.31 -15.56 -18.97
CA HIS A 125 9.91 -16.78 -18.26
C HIS A 125 10.97 -17.88 -18.43
N VAL A 126 11.45 -18.42 -17.31
CA VAL A 126 12.68 -19.23 -17.23
C VAL A 126 12.67 -20.48 -18.10
N LYS A 127 11.50 -21.10 -18.35
CA LYS A 127 11.39 -22.31 -19.18
C LYS A 127 11.09 -22.06 -20.67
N THR A 128 10.74 -20.83 -21.06
CA THR A 128 10.19 -20.56 -22.41
C THR A 128 10.81 -19.35 -23.12
N GLY A 129 11.62 -18.54 -22.45
CA GLY A 129 12.32 -17.38 -23.01
C GLY A 129 11.42 -16.20 -23.41
N LYS A 130 10.09 -16.37 -23.41
CA LYS A 130 9.10 -15.32 -23.71
C LYS A 130 9.08 -14.26 -22.60
N PRO A 131 8.96 -12.97 -22.92
CA PRO A 131 8.76 -11.91 -21.93
C PRO A 131 7.39 -12.03 -21.23
N LEU A 132 7.24 -11.42 -20.06
CA LEU A 132 5.96 -11.30 -19.35
C LEU A 132 4.92 -10.52 -20.17
N GLY A 133 5.36 -9.50 -20.90
CA GLY A 133 4.47 -8.53 -21.56
C GLY A 133 4.00 -7.43 -20.61
N ARG A 134 3.23 -6.47 -21.12
CA ARG A 134 2.71 -5.34 -20.31
C ARG A 134 1.68 -5.83 -19.28
N ALA A 135 1.65 -5.19 -18.12
CA ALA A 135 0.68 -5.44 -17.05
C ALA A 135 -0.78 -5.34 -17.55
N HIS A 136 -1.05 -4.42 -18.48
CA HIS A 136 -2.28 -4.34 -19.25
C HIS A 136 -2.05 -3.60 -20.58
N LYS A 137 -2.87 -3.89 -21.61
CA LYS A 137 -2.81 -3.18 -22.90
C LYS A 137 -3.10 -1.67 -22.79
N ARG A 138 -3.92 -1.28 -21.80
CA ARG A 138 -4.29 0.11 -21.48
C ARG A 138 -3.51 0.65 -20.26
N TYR A 139 -2.34 0.09 -19.92
CA TYR A 139 -1.58 0.55 -18.73
C TYR A 139 -1.20 2.03 -18.84
N ASP A 140 -0.73 2.46 -20.02
CA ASP A 140 -0.32 3.85 -20.25
C ASP A 140 -1.51 4.83 -20.30
N GLU A 141 -2.75 4.36 -20.48
CA GLU A 141 -3.96 5.19 -20.36
C GLU A 141 -4.30 5.55 -18.91
N VAL A 142 -3.70 4.87 -17.93
CA VAL A 142 -3.77 5.22 -16.50
C VAL A 142 -2.65 6.22 -16.12
N VAL A 143 -1.70 6.47 -17.02
CA VAL A 143 -0.62 7.45 -16.85
C VAL A 143 -1.05 8.78 -17.46
N LEU A 144 -0.96 9.86 -16.67
CA LEU A 144 -1.62 11.13 -16.99
C LEU A 144 -0.85 12.04 -17.97
N HIS A 145 -1.59 13.02 -18.51
CA HIS A 145 -1.27 13.86 -19.67
C HIS A 145 0.09 14.61 -19.60
N PRO A 146 0.86 14.69 -20.71
CA PRO A 146 2.26 15.14 -20.67
C PRO A 146 2.53 16.65 -20.63
N THR A 147 1.52 17.54 -20.81
CA THR A 147 1.78 18.98 -21.08
C THR A 147 1.05 20.00 -20.20
N GLU A 148 0.30 19.61 -19.16
CA GLU A 148 -0.40 20.57 -18.26
C GLU A 148 -0.27 20.23 -16.76
N PRO A 149 -0.18 21.24 -15.87
CA PRO A 149 0.16 21.05 -14.46
C PRO A 149 -1.04 20.65 -13.59
N ARG A 150 -1.29 19.34 -13.48
CA ARG A 150 -2.11 18.73 -12.42
C ARG A 150 -1.33 17.59 -11.77
N VAL A 151 -1.38 17.51 -10.44
CA VAL A 151 -0.41 16.78 -9.60
C VAL A 151 -1.17 16.16 -8.43
N ILE A 152 -1.90 15.04 -8.55
CA ILE A 152 -1.53 13.55 -8.67
C ILE A 152 -0.32 11.85 -6.44
N ALA A 153 -0.88 10.80 -5.73
CA ALA A 153 -0.57 10.32 -4.36
C ALA A 153 0.68 9.42 -4.04
N ILE A 154 0.81 9.13 -2.73
CA ILE A 154 1.70 8.31 -1.84
C ILE A 154 1.42 6.76 -1.91
N LEU A 155 2.15 5.79 -1.31
CA LEU A 155 3.51 5.59 -0.76
C LEU A 155 3.92 4.12 -1.01
N ASP A 156 5.05 3.66 -0.45
CA ASP A 156 5.17 2.32 0.18
C ASP A 156 6.17 2.44 1.35
N TRP A 157 6.15 1.60 2.39
CA TRP A 157 6.99 1.80 3.59
C TRP A 157 8.37 1.13 3.55
N GLU A 158 8.74 0.53 2.42
CA GLU A 158 10.14 0.37 1.98
C GLU A 158 10.55 1.44 0.93
N LEU A 159 9.63 2.38 0.64
CA LEU A 159 9.79 3.58 -0.18
C LEU A 159 9.46 4.86 0.63
N SER A 160 9.53 4.79 1.96
CA SER A 160 9.09 5.86 2.86
C SER A 160 9.88 7.14 2.60
N THR A 161 9.15 8.22 2.34
CA THR A 161 9.68 9.52 1.92
C THR A 161 8.59 10.57 2.08
N ILE A 162 8.96 11.86 2.12
CA ILE A 162 7.98 12.95 2.23
C ILE A 162 7.08 12.99 0.97
N GLY A 163 5.77 13.08 1.21
CA GLY A 163 4.74 13.13 0.18
C GLY A 163 3.39 13.60 0.69
N HIS A 164 2.35 13.39 -0.12
CA HIS A 164 1.02 13.96 0.07
C HIS A 164 0.08 12.94 0.76
N PRO A 165 -0.38 13.22 1.99
CA PRO A 165 -0.90 12.23 2.95
C PRO A 165 -2.20 11.52 2.52
N LEU A 166 -2.97 12.17 1.63
CA LEU A 166 -4.22 11.69 1.06
C LEU A 166 -4.17 10.23 0.55
N MET A 167 -3.02 9.73 0.10
CA MET A 167 -2.94 8.37 -0.43
C MET A 167 -2.65 7.28 0.60
N ASP A 168 -2.03 7.59 1.74
CA ASP A 168 -1.96 6.62 2.85
C ASP A 168 -3.34 6.56 3.53
N LEU A 169 -4.08 7.69 3.54
CA LEU A 169 -5.50 7.73 3.88
C LEU A 169 -6.35 6.87 2.92
N VAL A 170 -6.26 7.09 1.60
CA VAL A 170 -6.97 6.28 0.59
C VAL A 170 -6.53 4.81 0.60
N PHE A 171 -5.27 4.50 0.92
CA PHE A 171 -4.82 3.12 1.13
C PHE A 171 -5.44 2.51 2.39
N CYS A 172 -5.47 3.23 3.50
CA CYS A 172 -6.08 2.80 4.76
C CYS A 172 -7.58 2.52 4.59
N ILE A 173 -8.34 3.42 3.95
CA ILE A 173 -9.77 3.23 3.70
C ILE A 173 -10.10 2.41 2.44
N SER A 174 -9.11 1.90 1.71
CA SER A 174 -9.36 1.13 0.47
C SER A 174 -10.30 -0.08 0.64
N PRO A 175 -10.36 -0.81 1.78
CA PRO A 175 -11.32 -1.90 1.97
C PRO A 175 -12.79 -1.50 1.86
N PHE A 176 -13.12 -0.21 2.00
CA PHE A 176 -14.47 0.32 1.91
C PHE A 176 -14.96 0.60 0.48
N PHE A 177 -14.06 0.56 -0.52
CA PHE A 177 -14.43 0.83 -1.92
C PHE A 177 -15.16 -0.35 -2.56
N SER A 178 -16.20 -0.07 -3.36
CA SER A 178 -17.05 -1.08 -3.98
C SER A 178 -16.34 -1.96 -5.02
N ASP A 179 -15.21 -1.50 -5.57
CA ASP A 179 -14.32 -2.27 -6.44
C ASP A 179 -12.95 -2.57 -5.79
N TYR A 180 -12.90 -2.63 -4.45
CA TYR A 180 -11.73 -3.10 -3.71
C TYR A 180 -11.39 -4.58 -4.00
N THR A 181 -10.15 -4.83 -4.41
CA THR A 181 -9.64 -6.18 -4.67
C THR A 181 -8.72 -6.66 -3.53
N LYS A 182 -9.32 -7.22 -2.46
CA LYS A 182 -8.62 -7.69 -1.24
C LYS A 182 -7.33 -8.46 -1.55
N SER A 183 -6.22 -8.04 -0.95
CA SER A 183 -4.93 -8.74 -1.02
C SER A 183 -4.76 -9.68 0.18
N GLY A 184 -4.00 -10.77 0.03
CA GLY A 184 -3.89 -11.82 1.07
C GLY A 184 -4.92 -12.94 0.97
N LYS A 185 -5.15 -13.63 2.10
CA LYS A 185 -6.21 -14.64 2.30
C LYS A 185 -7.46 -13.97 2.89
N SER A 186 -8.59 -14.62 2.73
CA SER A 186 -9.87 -14.28 3.36
C SER A 186 -10.52 -15.60 3.78
N SER A 187 -11.12 -15.70 4.97
CA SER A 187 -12.02 -16.83 5.25
C SER A 187 -13.40 -16.57 4.66
N LEU A 188 -13.85 -15.32 4.75
CA LEU A 188 -15.13 -14.82 4.25
C LEU A 188 -15.15 -14.69 2.72
N SER A 189 -16.32 -14.92 2.13
CA SER A 189 -16.58 -14.65 0.71
C SER A 189 -16.78 -13.14 0.46
N LEU A 190 -16.76 -12.73 -0.82
CA LEU A 190 -17.12 -11.35 -1.19
C LEU A 190 -18.58 -11.00 -0.86
N GLN A 191 -19.47 -11.99 -0.69
CA GLN A 191 -20.85 -11.74 -0.25
C GLN A 191 -20.94 -11.48 1.25
N ASP A 192 -20.03 -12.06 2.04
CA ASP A 192 -20.02 -12.00 3.51
C ASP A 192 -19.16 -10.87 4.08
N SER A 193 -18.36 -10.19 3.23
CA SER A 193 -17.44 -9.11 3.58
C SER A 193 -18.06 -8.10 4.58
N PRO A 194 -17.37 -7.76 5.69
CA PRO A 194 -17.90 -6.87 6.72
C PRO A 194 -17.94 -5.39 6.28
N TYR A 195 -17.31 -5.05 5.15
CA TYR A 195 -17.29 -3.70 4.56
C TYR A 195 -18.54 -3.34 3.75
N LYS A 196 -19.42 -4.31 3.48
CA LYS A 196 -20.70 -4.08 2.80
C LYS A 196 -21.63 -3.30 3.73
N LEU A 197 -22.37 -2.32 3.21
CA LEU A 197 -23.15 -1.36 4.00
C LEU A 197 -24.11 -2.07 4.98
N GLU A 198 -24.77 -3.13 4.51
CA GLU A 198 -25.69 -3.96 5.29
C GLU A 198 -25.01 -4.83 6.37
N HIS A 199 -23.67 -4.87 6.40
CA HIS A 199 -22.88 -5.62 7.38
C HIS A 199 -22.13 -4.73 8.39
N ARG A 200 -21.79 -3.48 8.04
CA ARG A 200 -20.87 -2.62 8.83
C ARG A 200 -21.20 -2.58 10.31
N ALA A 201 -22.43 -2.16 10.64
CA ALA A 201 -22.91 -2.03 12.01
C ALA A 201 -22.82 -3.36 12.81
N ARG A 202 -23.33 -4.48 12.28
CA ARG A 202 -23.29 -5.79 12.96
C ARG A 202 -21.87 -6.36 13.09
N SER A 203 -20.96 -5.94 12.20
CA SER A 203 -19.56 -6.35 12.21
C SER A 203 -18.66 -5.40 13.00
N GLY A 204 -19.15 -4.25 13.49
CA GLY A 204 -18.32 -3.25 14.16
C GLY A 204 -17.32 -2.56 13.23
N ILE A 205 -17.55 -2.59 11.92
CA ILE A 205 -16.83 -1.74 10.97
C ILE A 205 -17.47 -0.34 11.02
N PRO A 206 -16.70 0.76 11.20
CA PRO A 206 -17.24 2.12 11.13
C PRO A 206 -17.80 2.46 9.75
N GLU A 207 -18.57 3.56 9.65
CA GLU A 207 -18.81 4.16 8.33
C GLU A 207 -17.58 4.96 7.87
N PRO A 208 -17.25 4.99 6.56
CA PRO A 208 -16.07 5.70 6.04
C PRO A 208 -16.01 7.17 6.45
N ASP A 209 -17.17 7.84 6.48
CA ASP A 209 -17.28 9.24 6.86
C ASP A 209 -16.94 9.50 8.34
N GLU A 210 -17.14 8.52 9.24
CA GLU A 210 -16.72 8.67 10.65
C GLU A 210 -15.19 8.70 10.77
N LEU A 211 -14.51 7.81 10.03
CA LEU A 211 -13.05 7.73 9.99
C LEU A 211 -12.45 8.97 9.30
N LEU A 212 -13.07 9.43 8.21
CA LEU A 212 -12.63 10.62 7.48
C LEU A 212 -12.87 11.91 8.27
N ALA A 213 -13.98 12.02 9.00
CA ALA A 213 -14.23 13.13 9.91
C ALA A 213 -13.21 13.16 11.06
N ARG A 214 -12.94 12.01 11.70
CA ARG A 214 -11.95 11.91 12.79
C ARG A 214 -10.52 12.21 12.31
N TYR A 215 -10.17 11.77 11.10
CA TYR A 215 -8.91 12.15 10.47
C TYR A 215 -8.82 13.68 10.25
N ALA A 216 -9.88 14.28 9.70
CA ALA A 216 -9.93 15.71 9.41
C ALA A 216 -9.90 16.59 10.67
N GLU A 217 -10.48 16.11 11.78
CA GLU A 217 -10.42 16.76 13.11
C GLU A 217 -8.97 16.87 13.61
N ILE A 218 -8.19 15.80 13.50
CA ILE A 218 -6.81 15.73 14.02
C ILE A 218 -5.82 16.48 13.11
N VAL A 219 -6.01 16.43 11.78
CA VAL A 219 -5.15 17.12 10.81
C VAL A 219 -5.58 18.58 10.56
N GLY A 220 -6.78 18.97 11.00
CA GLY A 220 -7.36 20.29 10.78
C GLY A 220 -7.86 20.55 9.35
N PHE A 221 -7.90 19.53 8.49
CA PHE A 221 -8.32 19.65 7.09
C PHE A 221 -8.93 18.35 6.54
N ASP A 222 -10.05 18.48 5.82
CA ASP A 222 -10.70 17.36 5.11
C ASP A 222 -10.00 17.12 3.76
N MET A 223 -9.19 16.07 3.70
CA MET A 223 -8.43 15.67 2.50
C MET A 223 -9.29 15.37 1.27
N ARG A 224 -10.61 15.17 1.41
CA ARG A 224 -11.54 15.07 0.26
C ARG A 224 -11.75 16.39 -0.46
N GLN A 225 -11.34 17.51 0.14
CA GLN A 225 -11.48 18.86 -0.42
C GLN A 225 -10.18 19.35 -1.07
N ASP A 226 -9.08 18.59 -0.97
CA ASP A 226 -7.79 18.99 -1.52
C ASP A 226 -7.83 19.17 -3.04
N ASN A 227 -7.17 20.22 -3.54
CA ASN A 227 -7.27 20.69 -4.92
C ASN A 227 -8.74 20.87 -5.42
N ARG A 228 -9.65 21.28 -4.53
CA ARG A 228 -11.12 21.32 -4.75
C ARG A 228 -11.69 19.93 -5.04
N GLY A 229 -11.24 18.94 -4.27
CA GLY A 229 -11.60 17.52 -4.37
C GLY A 229 -10.98 16.74 -5.53
N LYS A 230 -10.31 17.42 -6.48
CA LYS A 230 -9.77 16.77 -7.68
C LYS A 230 -8.69 15.74 -7.37
N ASP A 231 -7.97 15.90 -6.27
CA ASP A 231 -6.88 14.97 -5.93
C ASP A 231 -7.40 13.69 -5.23
N TRP A 232 -8.64 13.67 -4.74
CA TRP A 232 -9.27 12.49 -4.11
C TRP A 232 -9.42 11.31 -5.08
N ASP A 233 -10.13 11.51 -6.19
CA ASP A 233 -10.27 10.51 -7.25
C ASP A 233 -8.92 10.10 -7.84
N THR A 234 -8.04 11.08 -7.95
CA THR A 234 -6.71 10.94 -8.53
C THR A 234 -5.78 10.10 -7.64
N ALA A 235 -5.96 10.18 -6.32
CA ALA A 235 -5.35 9.27 -5.35
C ALA A 235 -5.91 7.85 -5.49
N ILE A 236 -7.23 7.68 -5.61
CA ILE A 236 -7.87 6.36 -5.81
C ILE A 236 -7.37 5.69 -7.10
N ILE A 237 -7.29 6.43 -8.22
CA ILE A 237 -6.72 5.95 -9.48
C ILE A 237 -5.25 5.51 -9.29
N PHE A 238 -4.46 6.29 -8.54
CA PHE A 238 -3.07 5.97 -8.25
C PHE A 238 -2.90 4.74 -7.33
N HIS A 239 -3.78 4.56 -6.32
CA HIS A 239 -3.82 3.38 -5.46
C HIS A 239 -3.87 2.09 -6.30
N TYR A 240 -4.80 2.05 -7.25
CA TYR A 240 -4.96 0.89 -8.13
C TYR A 240 -3.77 0.70 -9.08
N LEU A 241 -3.20 1.78 -9.64
CA LEU A 241 -1.99 1.71 -10.47
C LEU A 241 -0.78 1.15 -9.70
N ARG A 242 -0.56 1.60 -8.46
CA ARG A 242 0.44 1.05 -7.54
C ARG A 242 0.20 -0.43 -7.30
N GLY A 243 -1.01 -0.80 -6.86
CA GLY A 243 -1.37 -2.19 -6.54
C GLY A 243 -1.15 -3.14 -7.72
N ALA A 244 -1.56 -2.73 -8.92
CA ALA A 244 -1.34 -3.48 -10.14
C ALA A 244 0.13 -3.70 -10.47
N THR A 245 0.97 -2.67 -10.29
CA THR A 245 2.41 -2.70 -10.59
C THR A 245 3.21 -3.51 -9.56
N ILE A 246 2.77 -3.51 -8.30
CA ILE A 246 3.31 -4.41 -7.25
C ILE A 246 2.99 -5.86 -7.58
N ALA A 247 1.74 -6.16 -7.95
CA ALA A 247 1.30 -7.50 -8.33
C ALA A 247 2.00 -7.99 -9.62
N HIS A 248 2.22 -7.13 -10.61
CA HIS A 248 3.00 -7.43 -11.82
C HIS A 248 4.46 -7.74 -11.49
N GLY A 249 5.05 -7.05 -10.50
CA GLY A 249 6.36 -7.40 -9.95
C GLY A 249 6.43 -8.77 -9.27
N ILE A 250 5.32 -9.24 -8.69
CA ILE A 250 5.22 -10.60 -8.13
C ILE A 250 5.15 -11.64 -9.27
N GLN A 251 4.39 -11.37 -10.33
CA GLN A 251 4.37 -12.21 -11.54
C GLN A 251 5.78 -12.34 -12.15
N ALA A 252 6.47 -11.21 -12.35
CA ALA A 252 7.84 -11.16 -12.89
C ALA A 252 8.82 -12.04 -12.09
N ARG A 253 8.80 -11.96 -10.75
CA ARG A 253 9.62 -12.81 -9.88
C ARG A 253 9.22 -14.29 -9.93
N SER A 254 7.94 -14.59 -10.13
CA SER A 254 7.49 -15.98 -10.24
C SER A 254 7.89 -16.62 -11.56
N ILE A 255 7.71 -15.93 -12.70
CA ILE A 255 8.10 -16.45 -14.02
C ILE A 255 9.62 -16.62 -14.19
N SER A 256 10.42 -15.84 -13.46
CA SER A 256 11.88 -15.95 -13.44
C SER A 256 12.41 -16.95 -12.41
N GLY A 257 11.54 -17.71 -11.74
CA GLY A 257 11.93 -18.71 -10.73
C GLY A 257 12.38 -18.14 -9.38
N GLN A 258 12.29 -16.82 -9.16
CA GLN A 258 12.66 -16.16 -7.90
C GLN A 258 11.58 -16.25 -6.82
N SER A 259 10.36 -16.72 -7.16
CA SER A 259 9.27 -16.91 -6.20
C SER A 259 8.41 -18.14 -6.51
N SER A 260 8.57 -19.18 -5.70
CA SER A 260 7.79 -20.42 -5.70
C SER A 260 6.54 -20.32 -4.81
N SER A 261 5.65 -19.38 -5.14
CA SER A 261 4.34 -19.23 -4.48
C SER A 261 3.26 -19.98 -5.26
N SER A 262 2.51 -20.87 -4.60
CA SER A 262 1.32 -21.54 -5.17
C SER A 262 0.18 -20.58 -5.54
N PHE A 263 0.21 -19.35 -5.02
CA PHE A 263 -0.76 -18.30 -5.30
C PHE A 263 -0.36 -17.38 -6.47
N SER A 264 0.73 -17.69 -7.21
CA SER A 264 1.25 -16.87 -8.31
C SER A 264 0.20 -16.47 -9.36
N HIS A 265 -0.68 -17.40 -9.74
CA HIS A 265 -1.74 -17.19 -10.72
C HIS A 265 -2.76 -16.11 -10.29
N LEU A 266 -3.03 -15.95 -8.99
CA LEU A 266 -3.97 -14.94 -8.46
C LEU A 266 -3.45 -13.50 -8.61
N TYR A 267 -2.14 -13.30 -8.83
CA TYR A 267 -1.60 -11.96 -9.09
C TYR A 267 -1.84 -11.51 -10.53
N PHE A 268 -2.09 -12.42 -11.48
CA PHE A 268 -2.44 -12.06 -12.86
C PHE A 268 -3.86 -11.49 -12.96
N SER A 269 -4.84 -12.08 -12.29
CA SER A 269 -6.20 -11.52 -12.22
C SER A 269 -6.21 -10.18 -11.47
N LYS A 270 -5.52 -10.08 -10.33
CA LYS A 270 -5.48 -8.84 -9.52
C LYS A 270 -4.83 -7.66 -10.23
N THR A 271 -3.73 -7.86 -10.98
CA THR A 271 -3.15 -6.79 -11.81
C THR A 271 -4.14 -6.26 -12.84
N ARG A 272 -4.90 -7.14 -13.50
CA ARG A 272 -5.93 -6.71 -14.46
C ARG A 272 -7.07 -5.96 -13.76
N GLN A 273 -7.65 -6.55 -12.71
CA GLN A 273 -8.81 -5.98 -12.00
C GLN A 273 -8.53 -4.58 -11.45
N ALA A 274 -7.34 -4.34 -10.89
CA ALA A 274 -6.95 -3.03 -10.40
C ALA A 274 -6.81 -2.00 -11.55
N ILE A 275 -6.22 -2.38 -12.69
CA ILE A 275 -6.12 -1.47 -13.85
C ILE A 275 -7.52 -1.19 -14.43
N GLU A 276 -8.42 -2.18 -14.45
CA GLU A 276 -9.82 -1.98 -14.85
C GLU A 276 -10.59 -1.06 -13.87
N ALA A 277 -10.31 -1.10 -12.57
CA ALA A 277 -10.85 -0.16 -11.58
C ALA A 277 -10.39 1.28 -11.82
N ALA A 278 -9.08 1.48 -12.00
CA ALA A 278 -8.52 2.78 -12.35
C ALA A 278 -9.15 3.36 -13.64
N LEU A 279 -9.32 2.53 -14.67
CA LEU A 279 -9.89 2.94 -15.95
C LEU A 279 -11.37 3.30 -15.84
N ARG A 280 -12.20 2.53 -15.10
CA ARG A 280 -13.61 2.90 -14.84
C ARG A 280 -13.73 4.25 -14.13
N ARG A 281 -12.83 4.55 -13.17
CA ARG A 281 -12.83 5.86 -12.48
C ARG A 281 -12.44 7.00 -13.43
N ILE A 282 -11.42 6.78 -14.27
CA ILE A 282 -11.02 7.75 -15.33
C ILE A 282 -12.16 7.98 -16.34
N GLU A 283 -12.88 6.94 -16.73
CA GLU A 283 -14.04 7.01 -17.63
C GLU A 283 -15.17 7.83 -16.99
N SER A 284 -15.56 7.52 -15.75
CA SER A 284 -16.58 8.28 -14.99
C SER A 284 -16.25 9.77 -14.82
N LEU A 285 -14.98 10.14 -14.63
CA LEU A 285 -14.56 11.55 -14.50
C LEU A 285 -14.68 12.33 -15.82
N LYS A 286 -14.44 11.67 -16.96
CA LYS A 286 -14.60 12.27 -18.28
C LYS A 286 -16.07 12.55 -18.58
N ASP A 287 -16.96 11.65 -18.20
CA ASP A 287 -18.41 11.81 -18.40
C ASP A 287 -18.98 12.96 -17.56
N GLN A 288 -18.51 13.11 -16.31
CA GLN A 288 -18.83 14.25 -15.44
C GLN A 288 -18.34 15.57 -16.07
N GLN A 289 -17.05 15.66 -16.42
CA GLN A 289 -16.49 16.87 -17.04
C GLN A 289 -17.16 17.23 -18.38
N THR A 290 -17.57 16.23 -19.16
CA THR A 290 -18.32 16.41 -20.43
C THR A 290 -19.77 16.84 -20.21
N SER A 291 -20.31 16.63 -19.02
CA SER A 291 -21.65 17.09 -18.62
C SER A 291 -21.61 18.52 -18.06
N GLU A 292 -20.63 18.84 -17.22
CA GLU A 292 -20.36 20.20 -16.73
C GLU A 292 -20.07 21.17 -17.89
N SER A 293 -19.32 20.73 -18.92
CA SER A 293 -18.98 21.55 -20.10
C SER A 293 -20.14 21.76 -21.10
N LYS A 294 -21.37 21.37 -20.75
CA LYS A 294 -22.58 21.53 -21.59
C LYS A 294 -23.69 22.36 -20.90
N LEU A 295 -23.39 22.92 -19.73
CA LEU A 295 -24.25 23.80 -18.93
C LEU A 295 -23.74 25.25 -18.96
#